data_AF-A0AAV9XS12-F1
#
_entry.id   AF-A0AAV9XS12-F1
#
_cell.length_a   1.000
_cell.length_b   1.000
_cell.length_c   1.000
_cell.angle_alpha   90.00
_cell.angle_beta   90.00
_cell.angle_gamma   90.00
#
_symmetry.space_group_name_H-M   'P 1'
#
loop_
_entity.id
_entity.type
_entity.pdbx_description
1 polymer ?
#
loop_
_entity_poly.entity_id
_entity_poly.type
_entity_poly.pdbx_seq_one_letter_code
_entity_poly.pdbx_strand_id
1 'polypeptide(L)'
;MPYARENNATQAEIDTSEIFGSGAFKIVHAGTYTRGTRSGQKCVSKEFKTGCVVESHYFDEELNICAKAQKILDAFNEASIINQEIHLNTPEVWTYLPGCNKAGQKSLIEPMILNFEKFNSNSGWAATDTTGWASAMQALSHFSYHNSAGQFLLCDLQGGRYNNGYVLSDPVIMSRVQNCGPADLGMDGIMSFFQRHKCGAFCKRDWSKPPVLGKAKIPMREGTTMEAYLPTRSSRTPMTNLQRIRE
;
A
#
# COMPACT_ATOMS: atom_id res chain seq x y z
N MET A 1 3.01 17.02 -3.91
CA MET A 1 3.69 16.59 -2.67
C MET A 1 5.17 16.46 -2.97
N PRO A 2 6.10 16.79 -2.05
CA PRO A 2 7.51 16.47 -2.29
C PRO A 2 7.65 14.95 -2.49
N TYR A 3 8.66 14.50 -3.23
CA TYR A 3 8.93 13.07 -3.48
C TYR A 3 7.81 12.24 -4.15
N ALA A 4 6.74 12.85 -4.66
CA ALA A 4 5.73 12.17 -5.47
C ALA A 4 6.21 11.98 -6.92
N ARG A 5 5.92 10.82 -7.51
CA ARG A 5 6.13 10.53 -8.93
C ARG A 5 4.76 10.43 -9.62
N GLU A 6 4.34 11.52 -10.23
CA GLU A 6 3.00 11.72 -10.78
C GLU A 6 2.89 11.30 -12.26
N ASN A 7 1.66 11.09 -12.74
CA ASN A 7 1.39 10.75 -14.15
C ASN A 7 1.73 11.89 -15.10
N ASN A 8 1.38 13.15 -14.76
CA ASN A 8 1.57 14.32 -15.65
C ASN A 8 1.12 14.09 -17.11
N ALA A 9 0.10 13.25 -17.27
CA ALA A 9 -0.45 12.80 -18.55
C ALA A 9 -1.97 12.80 -18.44
N THR A 10 -2.66 12.79 -19.56
CA THR A 10 -4.13 12.79 -19.59
C THR A 10 -4.71 11.64 -20.39
N GLN A 11 -3.88 10.94 -21.17
CA GLN A 11 -4.29 9.79 -21.98
C GLN A 11 -3.13 8.80 -22.12
N ALA A 12 -3.49 7.52 -22.24
CA ALA A 12 -2.57 6.41 -22.46
C ALA A 12 -3.27 5.33 -23.28
N GLU A 13 -2.48 4.55 -23.99
CA GLU A 13 -2.90 3.32 -24.65
C GLU A 13 -2.44 2.14 -23.80
N ILE A 14 -3.39 1.29 -23.40
CA ILE A 14 -3.17 0.16 -22.51
C ILE A 14 -3.31 -1.13 -23.30
N ASP A 15 -2.31 -2.00 -23.24
CA ASP A 15 -2.37 -3.33 -23.81
C ASP A 15 -3.05 -4.28 -22.82
N THR A 16 -4.33 -4.58 -23.09
CA THR A 16 -5.13 -5.50 -22.28
C THR A 16 -5.07 -6.94 -22.79
N SER A 17 -4.32 -7.23 -23.85
CA SER A 17 -4.21 -8.58 -24.41
C SER A 17 -3.34 -9.49 -23.56
N GLU A 18 -2.37 -8.92 -22.85
CA GLU A 18 -1.47 -9.63 -21.95
C GLU A 18 -1.53 -9.07 -20.53
N ILE A 19 -1.32 -9.95 -19.55
CA ILE A 19 -1.15 -9.56 -18.15
C ILE A 19 0.34 -9.31 -17.93
N PHE A 20 0.70 -8.05 -17.69
CA PHE A 20 2.08 -7.65 -17.36
C PHE A 20 2.47 -8.09 -15.94
N GLY A 21 1.51 -8.06 -15.00
CA GLY A 21 1.72 -8.49 -13.62
C GLY A 21 0.41 -8.77 -12.90
N SER A 22 0.48 -9.50 -11.79
CA SER A 22 -0.71 -9.86 -11.00
C SER A 22 -0.35 -9.86 -9.52
N GLY A 23 -1.09 -9.09 -8.73
CA GLY A 23 -1.00 -9.06 -7.27
C GLY A 23 -2.15 -9.82 -6.62
N ALA A 24 -2.31 -9.68 -5.30
CA ALA A 24 -3.44 -10.27 -4.58
C ALA A 24 -4.80 -9.72 -5.07
N PHE A 25 -4.91 -8.39 -5.18
CA PHE A 25 -6.15 -7.69 -5.53
C PHE A 25 -6.23 -7.19 -6.97
N LYS A 26 -5.09 -6.98 -7.62
CA LYS A 26 -5.00 -6.23 -8.88
C LYS A 26 -4.37 -7.05 -10.00
N ILE A 27 -4.89 -6.88 -11.20
CA ILE A 27 -4.23 -7.26 -12.46
C ILE A 27 -3.58 -6.00 -13.02
N VAL A 28 -2.38 -6.16 -13.57
CA VAL A 28 -1.58 -5.07 -14.12
C VAL A 28 -1.41 -5.29 -15.60
N HIS A 29 -1.79 -4.29 -16.39
CA HIS A 29 -1.57 -4.22 -17.82
C HIS A 29 -0.50 -3.16 -18.12
N ALA A 30 0.33 -3.42 -19.12
CA ALA A 30 1.32 -2.46 -19.60
C ALA A 30 0.66 -1.44 -20.53
N GLY A 31 1.21 -0.23 -20.59
CA GLY A 31 0.74 0.80 -21.49
C GLY A 31 1.80 1.84 -21.82
N THR A 32 1.40 2.80 -22.65
CA THR A 32 2.22 3.95 -23.02
C THR A 32 1.36 5.21 -22.95
N TYR A 33 1.84 6.25 -22.27
CA TYR A 33 1.15 7.54 -22.29
C TYR A 33 1.14 8.11 -23.70
N THR A 34 0.01 8.66 -24.13
CA THR A 34 -0.17 9.22 -25.47
C THR A 34 -0.30 10.75 -25.45
N ARG A 35 -0.71 11.34 -24.31
CA ARG A 35 -0.91 12.80 -24.18
C ARG A 35 -0.44 13.33 -22.83
N GLY A 36 0.23 14.48 -22.85
CA GLY A 36 0.81 15.17 -21.68
C GLY A 36 2.33 15.12 -21.67
N THR A 37 2.97 15.56 -20.58
CA THR A 37 4.44 15.72 -20.52
C THR A 37 5.18 14.38 -20.48
N ARG A 38 4.49 13.29 -20.13
CA ARG A 38 5.02 11.92 -20.18
C ARG A 38 4.69 11.16 -21.46
N SER A 39 4.15 11.81 -22.50
CA SER A 39 3.84 11.13 -23.77
C SER A 39 5.05 10.35 -24.30
N GLY A 40 4.81 9.11 -24.76
CA GLY A 40 5.83 8.16 -25.18
C GLY A 40 6.49 7.35 -24.05
N GLN A 41 6.32 7.74 -22.77
CA GLN A 41 6.82 6.96 -21.64
C GLN A 41 5.88 5.80 -21.28
N LYS A 42 6.45 4.74 -20.70
CA LYS A 42 5.71 3.56 -20.25
C LYS A 42 4.92 3.83 -18.96
N CYS A 43 3.71 3.31 -18.92
CA CYS A 43 2.82 3.34 -17.77
C CYS A 43 2.26 1.95 -17.48
N VAL A 44 1.62 1.79 -16.34
CA VAL A 44 0.83 0.60 -16.01
C VAL A 44 -0.60 0.98 -15.69
N SER A 45 -1.53 0.11 -16.05
CA SER A 45 -2.94 0.17 -15.68
C SER A 45 -3.23 -0.95 -14.71
N LYS A 46 -3.70 -0.61 -13.51
CA LYS A 46 -4.03 -1.57 -12.46
C LYS A 46 -5.53 -1.63 -12.27
N GLU A 47 -6.06 -2.84 -12.40
CA GLU A 47 -7.49 -3.12 -12.31
C GLU A 47 -7.75 -4.08 -11.15
N PHE A 48 -8.78 -3.83 -10.37
CA PHE A 48 -9.20 -4.76 -9.33
C PHE A 48 -9.79 -6.03 -9.95
N LYS A 49 -9.45 -7.20 -9.40
CA LYS A 49 -10.00 -8.49 -9.84
C LYS A 49 -11.51 -8.55 -9.58
N THR A 50 -12.28 -9.12 -10.52
CA THR A 50 -13.75 -9.23 -10.44
C THR A 50 -14.21 -10.00 -9.20
N GLY A 51 -15.26 -9.52 -8.53
CA GLY A 51 -15.83 -10.10 -7.29
C GLY A 51 -15.78 -9.19 -6.06
N CYS A 52 -15.09 -8.05 -6.14
CA CYS A 52 -15.06 -7.02 -5.11
C CYS A 52 -16.23 -6.03 -5.31
N VAL A 53 -17.40 -6.36 -4.78
CA VAL A 53 -18.62 -5.55 -4.88
C VAL A 53 -18.45 -4.25 -4.06
N VAL A 54 -17.92 -3.21 -4.71
CA VAL A 54 -18.19 -1.74 -4.65
C VAL A 54 -16.96 -1.06 -5.28
N GLU A 55 -16.83 -1.12 -6.61
CA GLU A 55 -15.60 -0.72 -7.33
C GLU A 55 -15.14 0.71 -7.03
N SER A 56 -16.05 1.68 -6.88
CA SER A 56 -15.68 3.08 -6.64
C SER A 56 -15.02 3.32 -5.27
N HIS A 57 -15.46 2.62 -4.24
CA HIS A 57 -14.95 2.81 -2.88
C HIS A 57 -13.49 2.37 -2.74
N TYR A 58 -13.09 1.29 -3.44
CA TYR A 58 -11.72 0.80 -3.43
C TYR A 58 -10.73 1.77 -4.09
N PHE A 59 -11.15 2.48 -5.15
CA PHE A 59 -10.30 3.50 -5.74
C PHE A 59 -10.05 4.66 -4.77
N ASP A 60 -11.11 5.17 -4.12
CA ASP A 60 -10.98 6.24 -3.14
C ASP A 60 -10.14 5.80 -1.93
N GLU A 61 -10.32 4.56 -1.48
CA GLU A 61 -9.53 3.96 -0.40
C GLU A 61 -8.04 3.84 -0.77
N GLU A 62 -7.72 3.36 -1.97
CA GLU A 62 -6.34 3.27 -2.44
C GLU A 62 -5.68 4.64 -2.53
N LEU A 63 -6.38 5.65 -3.05
CA LEU A 63 -5.88 7.02 -3.11
C LEU A 63 -5.65 7.59 -1.70
N ASN A 64 -6.52 7.28 -0.74
CA ASN A 64 -6.35 7.67 0.66
C ASN A 64 -5.14 6.98 1.31
N ILE A 65 -4.91 5.70 1.02
CA ILE A 65 -3.74 4.94 1.48
C ILE A 65 -2.46 5.54 0.88
N CYS A 66 -2.44 5.83 -0.42
CA CYS A 66 -1.31 6.48 -1.09
C CYS A 66 -1.02 7.86 -0.48
N ALA A 67 -2.04 8.67 -0.19
CA ALA A 67 -1.86 9.97 0.44
C ALA A 67 -1.28 9.87 1.87
N LYS A 68 -1.68 8.86 2.65
CA LYS A 68 -1.09 8.59 3.98
C LYS A 68 0.37 8.14 3.86
N ALA A 69 0.65 7.22 2.93
CA ALA A 69 2.00 6.73 2.67
C ALA A 69 2.94 7.86 2.20
N GLN A 70 2.46 8.75 1.34
CA GLN A 70 3.21 9.92 0.87
C GLN A 70 3.65 10.80 2.05
N LYS A 71 2.75 11.13 2.98
CA LYS A 71 3.11 11.94 4.17
C LYS A 71 4.20 11.29 5.04
N ILE A 72 4.19 9.97 5.13
CA ILE A 72 5.21 9.21 5.87
C ILE A 72 6.55 9.26 5.13
N LEU A 73 6.54 9.08 3.81
CA LEU A 73 7.74 9.15 2.97
C LEU A 73 8.36 10.55 2.95
N ASP A 74 7.53 11.59 2.87
CA ASP A 74 7.96 12.98 2.94
C ASP A 74 8.75 13.22 4.24
N ALA A 75 8.16 12.86 5.38
CA ALA A 75 8.80 12.99 6.68
C ALA A 75 10.08 12.13 6.80
N PHE A 76 10.12 10.95 6.18
CA PHE A 76 11.30 10.08 6.21
C PHE A 76 12.47 10.66 5.41
N ASN A 77 12.19 11.16 4.21
CA ASN A 77 13.20 11.81 3.35
C ASN A 77 13.69 13.12 3.98
N GLU A 78 12.77 13.95 4.51
CA GLU A 78 13.12 15.19 5.21
C GLU A 78 14.01 14.93 6.44
N ALA A 79 13.77 13.83 7.15
CA ALA A 79 14.61 13.41 8.27
C ALA A 79 16.03 12.96 7.86
N SER A 80 16.32 12.86 6.55
CA SER A 80 17.63 12.52 5.97
C SER A 80 18.28 11.29 6.62
N ILE A 81 17.46 10.27 6.91
CA ILE A 81 17.88 9.02 7.58
C ILE A 81 18.82 8.21 6.67
N ILE A 82 18.62 8.33 5.36
CA ILE A 82 19.44 7.74 4.30
C ILE A 82 19.90 8.85 3.35
N ASN A 83 20.94 8.59 2.56
CA ASN A 83 21.55 9.55 1.63
C ASN A 83 20.97 9.47 0.18
N GLN A 84 19.84 8.79 0.00
CA GLN A 84 19.07 8.76 -1.24
C GLN A 84 17.60 9.02 -0.94
N GLU A 85 16.85 9.45 -1.96
CA GLU A 85 15.43 9.74 -1.82
C GLU A 85 14.59 8.49 -2.11
N ILE A 86 13.48 8.36 -1.39
CA ILE A 86 12.44 7.37 -1.69
C ILE A 86 11.21 8.10 -2.18
N HIS A 87 10.85 7.87 -3.44
CA HIS A 87 9.66 8.43 -4.06
C HIS A 87 8.50 7.44 -4.02
N LEU A 88 7.28 7.96 -4.13
CA LEU A 88 6.07 7.15 -4.29
C LEU A 88 5.42 7.45 -5.64
N ASN A 89 5.12 6.41 -6.41
CA ASN A 89 4.19 6.55 -7.54
C ASN A 89 2.84 7.04 -7.02
N THR A 90 2.34 8.13 -7.59
CA THR A 90 1.00 8.65 -7.28
C THR A 90 0.04 8.22 -8.38
N PRO A 91 -0.80 7.19 -8.14
CA PRO A 91 -1.75 6.73 -9.14
C PRO A 91 -2.91 7.71 -9.31
N GLU A 92 -3.53 7.68 -10.48
CA GLU A 92 -4.76 8.41 -10.79
C GLU A 92 -5.83 7.46 -11.30
N VAL A 93 -7.09 7.75 -10.99
CA VAL A 93 -8.23 6.96 -11.47
C VAL A 93 -8.64 7.44 -12.85
N TRP A 94 -8.44 6.61 -13.87
CA TRP A 94 -8.82 6.91 -15.25
C TRP A 94 -9.92 5.95 -15.71
N THR A 95 -10.63 6.34 -16.78
CA THR A 95 -11.75 5.58 -17.34
C THR A 95 -11.46 5.21 -18.79
N TYR A 96 -11.69 3.95 -19.15
CA TYR A 96 -11.57 3.49 -20.53
C TYR A 96 -12.58 4.20 -21.45
N LEU A 97 -12.08 4.70 -22.59
CA LEU A 97 -12.88 5.43 -23.56
C LEU A 97 -13.87 4.50 -24.32
N PRO A 98 -14.96 5.06 -24.88
CA PRO A 98 -15.85 4.32 -25.78
C PRO A 98 -15.10 3.69 -26.96
N GLY A 99 -15.58 2.53 -27.43
CA GLY A 99 -15.01 1.83 -28.58
C GLY A 99 -14.08 0.66 -28.24
N CYS A 100 -13.88 0.35 -26.95
CA CYS A 100 -13.20 -0.87 -26.49
C CYS A 100 -14.13 -1.76 -25.66
N ASN A 101 -13.77 -3.03 -25.49
CA ASN A 101 -14.51 -4.01 -24.67
C ASN A 101 -14.56 -3.65 -23.17
N LYS A 102 -13.70 -2.74 -22.71
CA LYS A 102 -13.65 -2.24 -21.33
C LYS A 102 -14.23 -0.83 -21.16
N ALA A 103 -14.93 -0.28 -22.17
CA ALA A 103 -15.45 1.08 -22.13
C ALA A 103 -16.26 1.36 -20.84
N GLY A 104 -15.96 2.49 -20.18
CA GLY A 104 -16.60 2.89 -18.92
C GLY A 104 -16.03 2.25 -17.65
N GLN A 105 -15.19 1.22 -17.76
CA GLN A 105 -14.48 0.67 -16.60
C GLN A 105 -13.38 1.62 -16.14
N LYS A 106 -13.10 1.60 -14.84
CA LYS A 106 -12.05 2.43 -14.21
C LYS A 106 -10.80 1.60 -13.93
N SER A 107 -9.65 2.25 -13.96
CA SER A 107 -8.37 1.67 -13.53
C SER A 107 -7.49 2.73 -12.88
N LEU A 108 -6.49 2.27 -12.11
CA LEU A 108 -5.43 3.13 -11.57
C LEU A 108 -4.29 3.18 -12.57
N ILE A 109 -3.96 4.38 -13.04
CA ILE A 109 -2.85 4.63 -13.95
C ILE A 109 -1.69 5.24 -13.17
N GLU A 110 -0.50 4.70 -13.37
CA GLU A 110 0.72 5.24 -12.79
C GLU A 110 1.96 4.99 -13.68
N PRO A 111 3.05 5.74 -13.48
CA PRO A 111 4.28 5.57 -14.26
C PRO A 111 4.90 4.19 -14.04
N MET A 112 5.30 3.50 -15.11
CA MET A 112 5.87 2.16 -14.98
C MET A 112 7.15 2.18 -14.14
N ILE A 113 7.31 1.13 -13.32
CA ILE A 113 8.52 0.86 -12.56
C ILE A 113 9.22 -0.35 -13.18
N LEU A 114 10.50 -0.20 -13.51
CA LEU A 114 11.34 -1.28 -14.00
C LEU A 114 12.09 -1.93 -12.82
N ASN A 115 12.52 -3.18 -13.00
CA ASN A 115 13.25 -3.96 -11.99
C ASN A 115 12.52 -4.03 -10.64
N PHE A 116 11.25 -4.45 -10.71
CA PHE A 116 10.36 -4.46 -9.55
C PHE A 116 10.78 -5.54 -8.54
N GLU A 117 10.96 -5.14 -7.28
CA GLU A 117 11.27 -6.03 -6.16
C GLU A 117 10.45 -5.66 -4.92
N LYS A 118 10.36 -6.60 -3.98
CA LYS A 118 9.61 -6.45 -2.73
C LYS A 118 10.55 -6.59 -1.54
N PHE A 119 10.48 -5.66 -0.59
CA PHE A 119 11.37 -5.60 0.55
C PHE A 119 10.76 -6.13 1.83
N ASN A 120 9.44 -5.99 1.98
CA ASN A 120 8.71 -6.57 3.08
C ASN A 120 7.25 -6.82 2.71
N SER A 121 6.54 -7.51 3.60
CA SER A 121 5.10 -7.73 3.45
C SER A 121 4.32 -7.34 4.69
N ASN A 122 3.01 -7.19 4.53
CA ASN A 122 2.10 -6.95 5.65
C ASN A 122 1.97 -8.13 6.63
N SER A 123 2.59 -9.28 6.35
CA SER A 123 2.69 -10.42 7.29
C SER A 123 4.00 -10.45 8.09
N GLY A 124 4.91 -9.50 7.84
CA GLY A 124 6.22 -9.44 8.49
C GLY A 124 7.32 -10.25 7.80
N TRP A 125 7.12 -10.66 6.54
CA TRP A 125 8.24 -11.12 5.71
C TRP A 125 9.17 -9.93 5.39
N ALA A 126 10.46 -10.20 5.28
CA ALA A 126 11.47 -9.21 4.92
C ALA A 126 12.48 -9.84 3.97
N ALA A 127 12.79 -9.13 2.89
CA ALA A 127 13.89 -9.49 2.01
C ALA A 127 15.23 -9.33 2.75
N THR A 128 16.22 -10.08 2.28
CA THR A 128 17.62 -9.89 2.65
C THR A 128 18.38 -9.44 1.42
N ASP A 129 19.17 -8.37 1.55
CA ASP A 129 20.01 -7.89 0.47
C ASP A 129 21.42 -7.55 0.96
N THR A 130 22.33 -7.39 0.01
CA THR A 130 23.69 -6.88 0.27
C THR A 130 23.80 -5.39 0.01
N THR A 131 22.78 -4.77 -0.59
CA THR A 131 22.82 -3.37 -1.03
C THR A 131 22.40 -2.37 0.05
N GLY A 132 21.81 -2.84 1.15
CA GLY A 132 21.35 -2.02 2.27
C GLY A 132 19.94 -1.46 2.08
N TRP A 133 19.34 -1.59 0.89
CA TRP A 133 17.97 -1.15 0.64
C TRP A 133 16.95 -1.93 1.45
N ALA A 134 17.15 -3.25 1.63
CA ALA A 134 16.27 -4.02 2.50
C ALA A 134 16.30 -3.47 3.94
N SER A 135 17.49 -3.13 4.46
CA SER A 135 17.60 -2.50 5.79
C SER A 135 16.98 -1.10 5.84
N ALA A 136 17.12 -0.29 4.78
CA ALA A 136 16.52 1.05 4.71
C ALA A 136 14.98 0.98 4.69
N MET A 137 14.42 0.05 3.92
CA MET A 137 12.98 -0.17 3.83
C MET A 137 12.40 -0.71 5.15
N GLN A 138 13.13 -1.58 5.85
CA GLN A 138 12.78 -1.98 7.22
C GLN A 138 12.77 -0.80 8.19
N ALA A 139 13.73 0.12 8.07
CA ALA A 139 13.78 1.33 8.88
C ALA A 139 12.65 2.31 8.54
N LEU A 140 12.27 2.46 7.26
CA LEU A 140 11.11 3.24 6.84
C LEU A 140 9.81 2.71 7.48
N SER A 141 9.60 1.38 7.46
CA SER A 141 8.47 0.76 8.16
C SER A 141 8.51 1.07 9.66
N HIS A 142 9.64 0.88 10.36
CA HIS A 142 9.74 1.23 11.78
C HIS A 142 9.51 2.73 12.04
N PHE A 143 10.12 3.61 11.23
CA PHE A 143 9.93 5.06 11.31
C PHE A 143 8.46 5.45 11.20
N SER A 144 7.69 4.85 10.30
CA SER A 144 6.27 5.17 10.13
C SER A 144 5.45 4.95 11.40
N TYR A 145 5.75 3.89 12.16
CA TYR A 145 5.15 3.63 13.46
C TYR A 145 5.57 4.66 14.49
N HIS A 146 6.85 5.00 14.52
CA HIS A 146 7.35 6.02 15.43
C HIS A 146 6.75 7.40 15.17
N ASN A 147 6.86 7.87 13.92
CA ASN A 147 6.41 9.18 13.48
C ASN A 147 4.90 9.38 13.63
N SER A 148 4.12 8.30 13.53
CA SER A 148 2.68 8.33 13.75
C SER A 148 2.25 8.12 15.22
N ALA A 149 3.18 8.16 16.18
CA ALA A 149 2.92 7.87 17.59
C ALA A 149 2.19 6.52 17.79
N GLY A 150 2.61 5.51 17.02
CA GLY A 150 2.11 4.14 17.07
C GLY A 150 0.75 3.91 16.41
N GLN A 151 0.26 4.86 15.59
CA GLN A 151 -1.05 4.73 14.94
C GLN A 151 -1.00 3.96 13.61
N PHE A 152 0.09 4.11 12.85
CA PHE A 152 0.21 3.56 11.50
C PHE A 152 1.55 2.87 11.30
N LEU A 153 1.55 1.78 10.53
CA LEU A 153 2.74 1.11 10.04
C LEU A 153 2.65 0.99 8.52
N LEU A 154 3.56 1.64 7.81
CA LEU A 154 3.76 1.49 6.39
C LEU A 154 4.54 0.20 6.12
N CYS A 155 3.99 -0.68 5.31
CA CYS A 155 4.59 -1.97 4.96
C CYS A 155 4.20 -2.36 3.52
N ASP A 156 4.52 -3.61 3.15
CA ASP A 156 4.35 -4.12 1.79
C ASP A 156 5.17 -3.29 0.79
N LEU A 157 6.35 -2.85 1.23
CA LEU A 157 7.23 -1.95 0.49
C LEU A 157 7.78 -2.69 -0.74
N GLN A 158 7.41 -2.19 -1.91
CA GLN A 158 7.75 -2.78 -3.20
C GLN A 158 7.89 -1.68 -4.26
N GLY A 159 8.76 -1.90 -5.23
CA GLY A 159 9.11 -0.86 -6.19
C GLY A 159 10.37 -1.20 -6.98
N GLY A 160 11.05 -0.18 -7.51
CA GLY A 160 12.26 -0.36 -8.30
C GLY A 160 13.28 0.75 -8.09
N ARG A 161 14.55 0.40 -8.33
CA ARG A 161 15.70 1.27 -8.17
C ARG A 161 15.91 2.19 -9.38
N TYR A 162 16.26 3.45 -9.11
CA TYR A 162 16.63 4.46 -10.09
C TYR A 162 17.94 5.15 -9.70
N ASN A 163 18.50 5.96 -10.60
CA ASN A 163 19.79 6.61 -10.38
C ASN A 163 19.80 7.53 -9.14
N ASN A 164 18.66 8.17 -8.84
CA ASN A 164 18.52 9.13 -7.74
C ASN A 164 17.86 8.54 -6.48
N GLY A 165 17.66 7.22 -6.42
CA GLY A 165 17.08 6.56 -5.25
C GLY A 165 16.13 5.44 -5.62
N TYR A 166 14.99 5.40 -4.93
CA TYR A 166 14.04 4.32 -5.05
C TYR A 166 12.64 4.85 -5.32
N VAL A 167 11.86 4.15 -6.15
CA VAL A 167 10.45 4.48 -6.38
C VAL A 167 9.61 3.32 -5.89
N LEU A 168 8.70 3.59 -4.96
CA LEU A 168 7.75 2.64 -4.41
C LEU A 168 6.38 2.75 -5.08
N SER A 169 5.60 1.69 -4.96
CA SER A 169 4.24 1.57 -5.49
C SER A 169 3.40 0.66 -4.59
N ASP A 170 2.06 0.80 -4.66
CA ASP A 170 1.07 -0.03 -3.96
C ASP A 170 1.38 -0.19 -2.45
N PRO A 171 1.49 0.93 -1.71
CA PRO A 171 1.80 0.88 -0.29
C PRO A 171 0.65 0.25 0.51
N VAL A 172 0.97 -0.44 1.60
CA VAL A 172 -0.03 -0.87 2.59
C VAL A 172 0.19 -0.11 3.89
N ILE A 173 -0.90 0.41 4.46
CA ILE A 173 -0.91 0.98 5.80
C ILE A 173 -1.65 0.01 6.72
N MET A 174 -0.94 -0.54 7.70
CA MET A 174 -1.58 -1.15 8.85
C MET A 174 -1.92 -0.07 9.86
N SER A 175 -3.14 -0.08 10.40
CA SER A 175 -3.58 0.93 11.37
C SER A 175 -4.02 0.29 12.68
N ARG A 176 -3.85 1.01 13.78
CA ARG A 176 -4.28 0.53 15.10
C ARG A 176 -5.78 0.21 15.17
N VAL A 177 -6.60 0.91 14.39
CA VAL A 177 -8.07 0.78 14.35
C VAL A 177 -8.58 -0.05 13.17
N GLN A 178 -7.68 -0.59 12.35
CA GLN A 178 -7.98 -1.47 11.22
C GLN A 178 -8.95 -0.88 10.19
N ASN A 179 -8.67 0.33 9.71
CA ASN A 179 -9.53 1.08 8.79
C ASN A 179 -8.83 1.55 7.50
N CYS A 180 -7.72 0.92 7.12
CA CYS A 180 -6.95 1.26 5.91
C CYS A 180 -7.03 0.14 4.85
N GLY A 181 -8.24 -0.32 4.55
CA GLY A 181 -8.51 -1.30 3.50
C GLY A 181 -8.24 -2.76 3.85
N PRO A 182 -8.47 -3.68 2.89
CA PRO A 182 -8.48 -5.13 3.14
C PRO A 182 -7.10 -5.73 3.44
N ALA A 183 -6.02 -4.98 3.17
CA ALA A 183 -4.65 -5.35 3.52
C ALA A 183 -4.21 -4.86 4.91
N ASP A 184 -5.06 -4.06 5.59
CA ASP A 184 -4.84 -3.63 6.97
C ASP A 184 -5.20 -4.77 7.93
N LEU A 185 -4.17 -5.42 8.47
CA LEU A 185 -4.30 -6.53 9.43
C LEU A 185 -4.31 -6.03 10.89
N GLY A 186 -4.53 -4.73 11.08
CA GLY A 186 -4.67 -4.09 12.36
C GLY A 186 -3.43 -4.22 13.25
N MET A 187 -3.68 -4.27 14.56
CA MET A 187 -2.62 -4.47 15.56
C MET A 187 -1.92 -5.83 15.43
N ASP A 188 -2.61 -6.88 14.96
CA ASP A 188 -1.98 -8.20 14.79
C ASP A 188 -0.93 -8.18 13.68
N GLY A 189 -1.17 -7.42 12.60
CA GLY A 189 -0.18 -7.13 11.56
C GLY A 189 1.00 -6.31 12.08
N ILE A 190 0.71 -5.23 12.82
CA ILE A 190 1.75 -4.39 13.44
C ILE A 190 2.64 -5.21 14.37
N MET A 191 2.04 -6.01 15.25
CA MET A 191 2.78 -6.89 16.16
C MET A 191 3.59 -7.93 15.39
N SER A 192 3.03 -8.51 14.33
CA SER A 192 3.70 -9.49 13.48
C SER A 192 4.94 -8.92 12.77
N PHE A 193 4.91 -7.66 12.37
CA PHE A 193 6.08 -6.95 11.87
C PHE A 193 7.13 -6.79 12.98
N PHE A 194 6.75 -6.20 14.14
CA PHE A 194 7.71 -5.89 15.21
C PHE A 194 8.30 -7.10 15.93
N GLN A 195 7.59 -8.23 15.96
CA GLN A 195 8.12 -9.51 16.47
C GLN A 195 9.22 -10.09 15.58
N ARG A 196 9.27 -9.72 14.30
CA ARG A 196 10.26 -10.19 13.32
C ARG A 196 11.31 -9.13 12.99
N HIS A 197 10.96 -7.87 13.15
CA HIS A 197 11.82 -6.74 12.87
C HIS A 197 13.03 -6.71 13.80
N LYS A 198 14.22 -6.60 13.22
CA LYS A 198 15.47 -6.31 13.92
C LYS A 198 15.95 -4.97 13.42
N CYS A 199 16.17 -4.03 14.34
CA CYS A 199 16.70 -2.72 13.96
C CYS A 199 18.06 -2.86 13.29
N GLY A 200 18.18 -2.32 12.08
CA GLY A 200 19.43 -2.21 11.34
C GLY A 200 20.11 -0.86 11.56
N ALA A 201 21.09 -0.56 10.70
CA ALA A 201 21.91 0.66 10.80
C ALA A 201 21.11 1.97 10.62
N PHE A 202 19.97 1.92 9.92
CA PHE A 202 19.13 3.08 9.64
C PHE A 202 18.02 3.32 10.68
N CYS A 203 17.81 2.38 11.60
CA CYS A 203 16.87 2.56 12.71
C CYS A 203 17.51 3.41 13.81
N LYS A 204 16.78 4.38 14.34
CA LYS A 204 17.23 5.13 15.53
C LYS A 204 16.78 4.41 16.81
N ARG A 205 17.62 4.45 17.86
CA ARG A 205 17.40 3.72 19.12
C ARG A 205 16.22 4.25 19.93
N ASP A 206 15.92 5.53 19.79
CA ASP A 206 14.84 6.27 20.45
C ASP A 206 13.48 6.11 19.76
N TRP A 207 13.42 5.47 18.59
CA TRP A 207 12.16 5.18 17.92
C TRP A 207 11.31 4.19 18.71
N SER A 208 10.07 4.60 18.95
CA SER A 208 9.07 3.81 19.66
C SER A 208 8.75 2.50 18.93
N LYS A 209 8.40 1.48 19.72
CA LYS A 209 7.97 0.15 19.28
C LYS A 209 6.87 -0.33 20.22
N PRO A 210 5.92 -1.15 19.76
CA PRO A 210 5.02 -1.82 20.67
C PRO A 210 5.80 -2.83 21.55
N PRO A 211 5.34 -3.11 22.77
CA PRO A 211 5.93 -4.16 23.60
C PRO A 211 5.79 -5.51 22.88
N VAL A 212 6.93 -6.12 22.52
CA VAL A 212 6.97 -7.41 21.81
C VAL A 212 6.62 -8.53 22.78
N LEU A 213 5.35 -8.94 22.78
CA LEU A 213 4.84 -10.04 23.60
C LEU A 213 4.50 -11.24 22.71
N GLY A 214 4.87 -12.45 23.14
CA GLY A 214 4.50 -13.70 22.46
C GLY A 214 5.14 -13.89 21.08
N LYS A 215 4.45 -14.69 20.24
CA LYS A 215 4.86 -14.99 18.85
C LYS A 215 3.90 -14.35 17.85
N ALA A 216 4.37 -14.20 16.61
CA ALA A 216 3.55 -13.68 15.52
C ALA A 216 2.37 -14.58 15.21
N LYS A 217 1.17 -13.97 15.20
CA LYS A 217 -0.10 -14.65 14.93
C LYS A 217 -0.32 -14.88 13.44
N ILE A 218 0.18 -13.98 12.59
CA ILE A 218 0.00 -14.07 11.15
C ILE A 218 1.16 -14.88 10.56
N PRO A 219 0.89 -15.96 9.81
CA PRO A 219 1.92 -16.71 9.10
C PRO A 219 2.68 -15.81 8.12
N MET A 220 4.00 -15.94 8.13
CA MET A 220 4.87 -15.15 7.28
C MET A 220 4.77 -15.62 5.83
N ARG A 221 4.59 -14.67 4.91
CA ARG A 221 4.65 -14.89 3.46
C ARG A 221 5.12 -13.64 2.74
N GLU A 222 5.76 -13.81 1.59
CA GLU A 222 6.22 -12.70 0.76
C GLU A 222 5.05 -11.91 0.13
N GLY A 223 4.00 -12.62 -0.28
CA GLY A 223 2.77 -12.01 -0.81
C GLY A 223 1.94 -11.28 0.25
N THR A 224 1.09 -10.37 -0.22
CA THR A 224 0.16 -9.61 0.63
C THR A 224 -0.89 -10.53 1.25
N THR A 225 -1.09 -10.43 2.56
CA THR A 225 -2.14 -11.11 3.33
C THR A 225 -3.41 -10.27 3.38
N MET A 226 -4.57 -10.90 3.47
CA MET A 226 -5.87 -10.21 3.52
C MET A 226 -6.68 -10.66 4.72
N GLU A 227 -7.55 -9.78 5.19
CA GLU A 227 -8.69 -10.17 6.02
C GLU A 227 -9.90 -10.44 5.12
N ALA A 228 -10.59 -11.56 5.34
CA ALA A 228 -11.82 -11.85 4.61
C ALA A 228 -12.94 -10.95 5.16
N TYR A 229 -13.12 -9.77 4.57
CA TYR A 229 -14.22 -8.88 4.90
C TYR A 229 -15.56 -9.54 4.50
N LEU A 230 -16.15 -10.32 5.41
CA LEU A 230 -17.59 -10.50 5.46
C LEU A 230 -18.10 -9.46 6.46
N PRO A 231 -18.67 -8.32 6.01
CA PRO A 231 -19.38 -7.44 6.91
C PRO A 231 -20.69 -8.12 7.33
N THR A 232 -20.64 -8.98 8.36
CA THR A 232 -21.86 -9.28 9.12
C THR A 232 -22.16 -8.04 9.94
N ARG A 233 -23.08 -7.24 9.40
CA ARG A 233 -23.79 -6.20 10.14
C ARG A 233 -24.13 -6.75 11.52
N SER A 234 -23.46 -6.24 12.56
CA SER A 234 -23.85 -6.49 13.94
C SER A 234 -25.34 -6.18 14.04
N SER A 235 -26.13 -7.21 14.27
CA SER A 235 -27.56 -7.09 14.47
C SER A 235 -27.77 -6.07 15.57
N ARG A 236 -28.65 -5.10 15.27
CA ARG A 236 -29.16 -4.11 16.19
C ARG A 236 -29.42 -4.78 17.55
N THR A 237 -28.92 -4.14 18.59
CA THR A 237 -29.27 -4.34 20.00
C THR A 237 -30.75 -4.74 20.11
N PRO A 238 -31.10 -5.80 20.85
CA PRO A 238 -32.50 -6.08 21.11
C PRO A 238 -33.09 -4.91 21.91
N MET A 239 -34.15 -4.28 21.41
CA MET A 239 -35.00 -3.46 22.27
C MET A 239 -35.67 -4.39 23.27
N THR A 240 -35.08 -4.54 24.45
CA THR A 240 -35.77 -5.11 25.61
C THR A 240 -36.80 -4.08 26.08
N ASN A 241 -38.08 -4.41 25.89
CA ASN A 241 -39.19 -3.70 26.54
C ASN A 241 -39.08 -3.91 28.06
N LEU A 242 -38.73 -2.83 28.76
CA LEU A 242 -38.99 -2.69 30.19
C LEU A 242 -40.46 -2.33 30.36
N GLN A 243 -41.27 -3.28 30.82
CA GLN A 243 -42.40 -3.02 31.72
C GLN A 243 -42.92 -4.34 32.32
N ARG A 244 -42.44 -4.65 33.53
CA ARG A 244 -43.22 -5.40 34.52
C ARG A 244 -44.00 -4.37 35.32
N ILE A 245 -45.32 -4.33 35.14
CA ILE A 245 -46.21 -3.81 36.17
C ILE A 245 -46.69 -5.03 36.96
N ARG A 246 -46.50 -4.96 38.28
CA ARG A 246 -46.92 -5.96 39.27
C ARG A 246 -48.43 -5.80 39.51
N GLU A 247 -49.13 -6.92 39.62
CA GLU A 247 -50.25 -7.06 40.55
C GLU A 247 -49.71 -7.67 41.84
#